data_AF-B7QIH6-F1
#
_entry.id   AF-B7QIH6-F1
#
_cell.length_a   1.000
_cell.length_b   1.000
_cell.length_c   1.000
_cell.angle_alpha   90.00
_cell.angle_beta   90.00
_cell.angle_gamma   90.00
#
_symmetry.space_group_name_H-M   'P 1'
#
loop_
_entity.id
_entity.type
_entity.pdbx_description
1 polymer ?
#
loop_
_entity_poly.entity_id
_entity_poly.type
_entity_poly.pdbx_seq_one_letter_code
_entity_poly.pdbx_strand_id
1 'polypeptide(L)'
;MVVGPRSPSVVSVVSSTCNAFHVPHVETSWSTVGASGVGSEGRLYSLNVFPHPDVMSRAYLDLVLKKNRWKSVTVIYEDSEYG
;
A
#
# COMPACT_ATOMS: atom_id res chain seq x y z
N MET A 1 -10.60 -0.47 -18.27
CA MET A 1 -10.25 -0.24 -16.85
C MET A 1 -9.89 -1.56 -16.23
N VAL A 2 -8.79 -1.63 -15.49
CA VAL A 2 -8.27 -2.84 -14.83
C VAL A 2 -8.31 -2.64 -13.32
N VAL A 3 -8.72 -3.66 -12.56
CA VAL A 3 -8.76 -3.64 -11.08
C VAL A 3 -8.02 -4.86 -10.55
N GLY A 4 -7.12 -4.67 -9.59
CA GLY A 4 -6.24 -5.71 -9.06
C GLY A 4 -4.78 -5.39 -9.32
N PRO A 5 -3.89 -6.38 -9.53
CA PRO A 5 -4.07 -7.81 -9.30
C PRO A 5 -4.07 -8.17 -7.80
N ARG A 6 -4.61 -9.33 -7.45
CA ARG A 6 -4.63 -9.81 -6.05
C ARG A 6 -3.23 -10.23 -5.54
N SER A 7 -2.35 -10.69 -6.45
CA SER A 7 -1.00 -11.12 -6.10
C SER A 7 0.00 -9.97 -6.21
N PRO A 8 0.79 -9.66 -5.17
CA PRO A 8 1.81 -8.61 -5.20
C PRO A 8 2.85 -8.81 -6.30
N SER A 9 3.19 -10.07 -6.59
CA SER A 9 4.25 -10.45 -7.55
C SER A 9 4.04 -9.96 -8.98
N VAL A 10 2.79 -9.61 -9.35
CA VAL A 10 2.44 -9.20 -10.72
C VAL A 10 1.94 -7.75 -10.80
N VAL A 11 1.90 -7.02 -9.67
CA VAL A 11 1.42 -5.63 -9.62
C VAL A 11 2.25 -4.72 -10.53
N SER A 12 3.58 -4.86 -10.51
CA SER A 12 4.49 -4.04 -11.33
C SER A 12 4.30 -4.26 -12.84
N VAL A 13 4.01 -5.50 -13.25
CA VAL A 13 3.74 -5.87 -14.64
C VAL A 13 2.42 -5.27 -15.11
N VAL A 14 1.37 -5.39 -14.30
CA VAL A 14 0.05 -4.83 -14.64
C VAL A 14 0.10 -3.30 -14.69
N SER A 15 0.75 -2.67 -13.70
CA SER A 15 0.86 -1.20 -13.62
C SER A 15 1.67 -0.63 -14.79
N SER A 16 2.80 -1.22 -15.14
CA SER A 16 3.61 -0.77 -16.28
C SER A 16 2.90 -0.96 -17.63
N THR A 17 2.20 -2.08 -17.81
CA THR A 17 1.39 -2.34 -19.00
C THR A 17 0.25 -1.31 -19.12
N CYS A 18 -0.51 -1.08 -18.06
CA CYS A 18 -1.59 -0.11 -18.04
C CYS A 18 -1.08 1.32 -18.29
N ASN A 19 0.09 1.66 -17.75
CA ASN A 19 0.75 2.94 -18.01
C ASN A 19 1.16 3.10 -19.48
N ALA A 20 1.72 2.06 -20.11
CA ALA A 20 2.12 2.09 -21.52
C ALA A 20 0.94 2.22 -22.49
N PHE A 21 -0.21 1.63 -22.15
CA PHE A 21 -1.42 1.68 -22.99
C PHE A 21 -2.41 2.78 -22.59
N HIS A 22 -2.05 3.65 -21.64
CA HIS A 22 -2.94 4.69 -21.11
C HIS A 22 -4.29 4.14 -20.61
N VAL A 23 -4.26 2.92 -20.04
CA VAL A 23 -5.44 2.25 -19.51
C VAL A 23 -5.53 2.52 -18.01
N PRO A 24 -6.68 2.99 -17.48
CA PRO A 24 -6.81 3.21 -16.04
C PRO A 24 -6.75 1.90 -15.27
N HIS A 25 -5.94 1.90 -14.22
CA HIS A 25 -5.64 0.77 -13.33
C HIS A 25 -5.85 1.16 -11.87
N VAL A 26 -6.52 0.29 -11.09
CA VAL A 26 -6.75 0.48 -9.66
C VAL A 26 -6.22 -0.70 -8.85
N GLU A 27 -5.38 -0.39 -7.87
CA GLU A 27 -4.78 -1.34 -6.94
C GLU A 27 -5.38 -1.19 -5.54
N THR A 28 -5.50 -2.31 -4.82
CA THR A 28 -6.03 -2.35 -3.44
C THR A 28 -5.11 -3.11 -2.50
N SER A 29 -3.83 -3.22 -2.83
CA SER A 29 -2.83 -3.96 -2.06
C SER A 29 -1.76 -3.02 -1.51
N TRP A 30 -1.10 -3.46 -0.44
CA TRP A 30 0.03 -2.74 0.15
C TRP A 30 1.13 -2.51 -0.90
N SER A 31 1.67 -1.29 -0.96
CA SER A 31 2.80 -0.94 -1.81
C SER A 31 3.77 -0.05 -1.03
N THR A 32 5.04 -0.45 -0.99
CA THR A 32 6.14 0.39 -0.47
C THR A 32 6.51 1.54 -1.41
N VAL A 33 6.07 1.46 -2.68
CA VAL A 33 6.26 2.49 -3.70
C VAL A 33 5.27 3.63 -3.43
N GLY A 34 5.63 4.50 -2.50
CA GLY A 34 4.81 5.65 -2.08
C GLY A 34 5.20 6.20 -0.70
N ALA A 35 5.77 5.37 0.18
CA ALA A 35 6.23 5.80 1.51
C ALA A 35 7.42 6.79 1.46
N SER A 36 8.19 6.77 0.37
CA SER A 36 9.41 7.60 0.24
C SER A 36 9.20 8.92 -0.50
N GLY A 37 7.96 9.26 -0.93
CA GLY A 37 7.69 10.50 -1.69
C GLY A 37 8.36 10.60 -3.07
N VAL A 38 9.10 9.57 -3.49
CA VAL A 38 9.77 9.48 -4.79
C VAL A 38 8.97 8.52 -5.67
N GLY A 39 8.49 8.99 -6.83
CA GLY A 39 8.08 8.10 -7.93
C GLY A 39 6.63 8.15 -8.40
N SER A 40 5.91 9.28 -8.27
CA SER A 40 4.58 9.43 -8.89
C SER A 40 4.64 9.50 -10.43
N GLU A 41 5.77 9.88 -11.02
CA GLU A 41 5.91 10.04 -12.48
C GLU A 41 5.75 8.73 -13.26
N GLY A 42 5.96 7.57 -12.64
CA GLY A 42 5.83 6.25 -13.27
C GLY A 42 4.43 5.61 -13.23
N ARG A 43 3.44 6.25 -12.56
CA ARG A 43 2.13 5.64 -12.27
C ARG A 43 0.94 6.50 -12.70
N LEU A 44 1.08 7.33 -13.74
CA LEU A 44 0.05 8.27 -14.19
C LEU A 44 -1.31 7.62 -14.48
N TYR A 45 -1.32 6.36 -14.91
CA TYR A 45 -2.55 5.60 -15.17
C TYR A 45 -2.84 4.52 -14.11
N SER A 46 -2.15 4.53 -12.96
CA SER A 46 -2.35 3.59 -11.86
C SER A 46 -2.63 4.31 -10.54
N LEU A 47 -3.75 3.99 -9.91
CA LEU A 47 -4.15 4.51 -8.60
C LEU A 47 -4.15 3.37 -7.57
N ASN A 48 -3.41 3.52 -6.48
CA ASN A 48 -3.53 2.63 -5.33
C ASN A 48 -4.45 3.27 -4.28
N VAL A 49 -5.55 2.59 -3.96
CA VAL A 49 -6.53 3.04 -2.95
C VAL A 49 -6.33 2.34 -1.60
N PHE A 50 -5.28 1.53 -1.46
CA PHE A 50 -4.89 0.97 -0.16
C PHE A 50 -4.50 2.11 0.80
N PRO A 51 -4.96 2.08 2.07
CA PRO A 51 -4.67 3.15 3.02
C PRO A 51 -3.16 3.37 3.18
N HIS A 52 -2.73 4.64 3.12
CA HIS A 52 -1.32 4.96 3.32
C HIS A 52 -0.83 4.43 4.68
N PRO A 53 0.37 3.84 4.76
CA PRO A 53 0.94 3.30 6.01
C PRO A 53 0.81 4.24 7.20
N ASP A 54 1.08 5.53 7.01
CA ASP A 54 0.98 6.53 8.08
C ASP A 54 -0.44 6.71 8.62
N VAL A 55 -1.46 6.59 7.77
CA VAL A 55 -2.86 6.67 8.18
C VAL A 55 -3.21 5.46 9.03
N MET A 56 -2.74 4.28 8.64
CA MET A 56 -2.90 3.05 9.42
C MET A 56 -2.20 3.16 10.77
N SER A 57 -0.94 3.60 10.80
CA SER A 57 -0.17 3.80 12.04
C SER A 57 -0.88 4.74 13.01
N ARG A 58 -1.41 5.86 12.53
CA ARG A 58 -2.19 6.80 13.35
C ARG A 58 -3.49 6.18 13.87
N ALA A 59 -4.21 5.43 13.04
CA ALA A 59 -5.44 4.77 13.45
C ALA A 59 -5.20 3.73 14.56
N TYR A 60 -4.12 2.94 14.46
CA TYR A 60 -3.73 2.01 15.52
C TYR A 60 -3.34 2.73 16.80
N LEU A 61 -2.57 3.82 16.72
CA LEU A 61 -2.19 4.63 17.89
C LEU A 61 -3.44 5.20 18.59
N ASP A 62 -4.40 5.71 17.83
CA ASP A 62 -5.66 6.23 18.38
C ASP A 62 -6.49 5.13 19.05
N LEU A 63 -6.53 3.93 18.49
CA LEU A 63 -7.20 2.78 19.09
C LEU A 63 -6.57 2.41 20.45
N VAL A 64 -5.24 2.29 20.49
CA VAL A 64 -4.49 1.88 21.67
C VAL A 64 -4.56 2.93 22.78
N LEU A 65 -4.28 4.20 22.45
CA LEU A 65 -4.10 5.26 23.44
C LEU A 65 -5.42 5.92 23.84
N LYS A 66 -6.28 6.25 22.87
CA LYS A 66 -7.48 7.05 23.12
C LYS A 66 -8.69 6.18 23.46
N LYS A 67 -8.93 5.14 22.68
CA LYS A 67 -10.13 4.30 22.85
C LYS A 67 -9.96 3.31 24.01
N ASN A 68 -8.84 2.60 24.05
CA ASN A 68 -8.68 1.48 24.95
C ASN A 68 -7.77 1.77 26.16
N ARG A 69 -6.99 2.87 26.12
CA ARG A 69 -6.08 3.31 27.19
C ARG A 69 -5.13 2.20 27.67
N TRP A 70 -4.60 1.41 26.73
CA TRP A 70 -3.68 0.33 27.06
C TRP A 70 -2.37 0.87 27.64
N LYS A 71 -1.83 0.20 28.66
CA LYS A 71 -0.57 0.58 29.33
C LYS A 71 0.66 -0.10 28.74
N SER A 72 0.47 -1.21 28.02
CA SER A 72 1.53 -1.99 27.38
C SER A 72 0.97 -2.67 26.13
N VAL A 73 1.81 -2.78 25.09
CA VAL A 73 1.49 -3.42 23.81
C VAL A 73 2.72 -4.18 23.34
N THR A 74 2.52 -5.35 22.74
CA THR A 74 3.57 -6.12 22.09
C THR A 74 3.33 -6.08 20.58
N VAL A 75 4.34 -5.66 19.81
CA VAL A 75 4.29 -5.68 18.35
C VAL A 75 4.94 -6.98 17.88
N ILE A 76 4.20 -7.76 17.10
CA ILE A 76 4.69 -8.96 16.43
C ILE A 76 4.71 -8.63 14.94
N TYR A 77 5.87 -8.82 14.30
CA TYR A 77 6.03 -8.66 12.87
C TYR A 77 6.77 -9.87 12.31
N GLU A 78 6.53 -10.15 11.05
CA GLU A 78 7.27 -11.14 10.28
C GLU A 78 8.25 -10.39 9.37
N ASP A 79 9.50 -10.85 9.34
CA ASP A 79 10.48 -10.33 8.39
C ASP A 79 10.43 -11.17 7.12
N SER A 80 9.90 -10.60 6.05
CA SER A 80 9.86 -11.24 4.75
C SER A 80 11.19 -11.01 4.02
N GLU A 81 12.29 -11.57 4.51
CA GLU A 81 13.62 -11.51 3.84
C GLU A 81 13.75 -12.43 2.60
N TYR A 82 12.66 -13.05 2.14
CA TYR A 82 12.67 -13.87 0.93
C TYR A 82 11.50 -13.50 0.00
N GLY A 83 11.82 -12.81 -1.09
CA GLY A 83 10.91 -12.45 -2.18
C GLY A 83 11.61 -11.68 -3.29
#